data_AF-A0A6L9W3T8-F1
#
_entry.id   AF-A0A6L9W3T8-F1
#
_cell.length_a   1.000
_cell.length_b   1.000
_cell.length_c   1.000
_cell.angle_alpha   90.00
_cell.angle_beta   90.00
_cell.angle_gamma   90.00
#
_symmetry.space_group_name_H-M   'P 1'
#
loop_
_entity.id
_entity.type
_entity.pdbx_description
1 polymer ?
#
loop_
_entity_poly.entity_id
_entity_poly.type
_entity_poly.pdbx_seq_one_letter_code
_entity_poly.pdbx_strand_id
1 'polypeptide(L)'
;MTRPKRLATTEVVYRLYETVDELTTVIENARSVPMSSSCMVPRDHVLDLLDDLRESLPEDVQAAGAIVEQRTEILQQAQAEAERLTGRTRTESEQLVVQARRQRDEILGTARRQRDELLAAAQADAEQILLEAEAEAEALLAEGRRLQDQMIAEAQTEHERLITETEVYRSAVDRADELGAQSHADAARMRAEVDEYVDTRLAEFGTTLERMLRSVEKARTTLREP
;
A
#
# COMPACT_ATOMS: atom_id res chain seq x y z
N MET A 1 35.02 -68.51 -35.92
CA MET A 1 35.39 -69.90 -35.53
C MET A 1 36.74 -69.86 -34.85
N THR A 2 36.77 -69.98 -33.52
CA THR A 2 37.97 -70.39 -32.74
C THR A 2 37.54 -70.68 -31.30
N ARG A 3 36.90 -71.84 -31.11
CA ARG A 3 36.81 -72.49 -29.79
C ARG A 3 37.67 -73.75 -29.85
N PRO A 4 38.91 -73.70 -29.30
CA PRO A 4 39.53 -74.91 -28.77
C PRO A 4 40.15 -74.73 -27.37
N LYS A 5 39.92 -73.62 -26.64
CA LYS A 5 40.59 -73.41 -25.33
C LYS A 5 40.03 -74.24 -24.15
N ARG A 6 38.77 -74.68 -24.18
CA ARG A 6 38.14 -75.35 -23.02
C ARG A 6 38.66 -76.76 -22.71
N LEU A 7 39.17 -77.49 -23.70
CA LEU A 7 39.68 -78.85 -23.50
C LEU A 7 41.08 -78.84 -22.87
N ALA A 8 41.97 -77.96 -23.35
CA ALA A 8 43.32 -77.81 -22.82
C ALA A 8 43.36 -77.34 -21.35
N THR A 9 42.52 -76.37 -20.96
CA THR A 9 42.45 -75.93 -19.55
C THR A 9 41.94 -77.03 -18.62
N THR A 10 41.03 -77.88 -19.10
CA THR A 10 40.50 -79.00 -18.30
C THR A 10 41.57 -80.08 -18.13
N GLU A 11 42.29 -80.43 -19.20
CA GLU A 11 43.38 -81.41 -19.19
C GLU A 11 44.55 -80.98 -18.28
N VAL A 12 44.95 -79.70 -18.31
CA VAL A 12 46.01 -79.17 -17.44
C VAL A 12 45.58 -79.16 -15.96
N VAL A 13 44.31 -78.82 -15.67
CA VAL A 13 43.79 -78.86 -14.29
C VAL A 13 43.72 -80.29 -13.77
N TYR A 14 43.29 -81.26 -14.58
CA TYR A 14 43.33 -82.68 -14.21
C TYR A 14 44.77 -83.16 -13.96
N ARG A 15 45.74 -82.76 -14.78
CA ARG A 15 47.15 -83.10 -14.61
C ARG A 15 47.76 -82.50 -13.35
N LEU A 16 47.41 -81.27 -13.00
CA LEU A 16 47.82 -80.64 -11.74
C LEU A 16 47.30 -81.43 -10.53
N TYR A 17 46.02 -81.80 -10.51
CA TYR A 17 45.45 -82.63 -9.44
C TYR A 17 46.07 -84.02 -9.40
N GLU A 18 46.37 -84.62 -10.55
CA GLU A 18 47.05 -85.92 -10.65
C GLU A 18 48.48 -85.86 -10.09
N THR A 19 49.25 -84.82 -10.41
CA THR A 19 50.61 -84.63 -9.85
C THR A 19 50.57 -84.36 -8.34
N VAL A 20 49.56 -83.65 -7.82
CA VAL A 20 49.35 -83.48 -6.37
C VAL A 20 48.98 -84.81 -5.69
N ASP A 21 48.10 -85.60 -6.30
CA ASP A 21 47.70 -86.91 -5.78
C ASP A 21 48.87 -87.90 -5.83
N GLU A 22 49.71 -87.85 -6.86
CA GLU A 22 50.93 -88.66 -6.98
C GLU A 22 51.97 -88.26 -5.93
N LEU A 23 52.20 -86.96 -5.71
CA LEU A 23 53.05 -86.45 -4.62
C LEU A 23 52.54 -86.93 -3.24
N THR A 24 51.21 -86.89 -3.04
CA THR A 24 50.56 -87.38 -1.83
C THR A 24 50.79 -88.88 -1.67
N THR A 25 50.62 -89.66 -2.73
CA THR A 25 50.84 -91.12 -2.74
C THR A 25 52.30 -91.49 -2.43
N VAL A 26 53.27 -90.75 -2.95
CA VAL A 26 54.70 -90.95 -2.67
C VAL A 26 55.02 -90.69 -1.20
N ILE A 27 54.39 -89.67 -0.60
CA ILE A 27 54.57 -89.34 0.83
C ILE A 27 53.87 -90.38 1.72
N GLU A 28 52.66 -90.84 1.36
CA GLU A 28 51.90 -91.84 2.11
C GLU A 28 52.58 -93.22 2.10
N ASN A 29 53.22 -93.61 0.99
CA ASN A 29 53.94 -94.88 0.86
C ASN A 29 55.43 -94.79 1.22
N ALA A 30 55.89 -93.63 1.69
CA ALA A 30 57.28 -93.41 2.04
C ALA A 30 57.72 -94.27 3.23
N ARG A 31 58.96 -94.76 3.19
CA ARG A 31 59.46 -95.66 4.24
C ARG A 31 59.69 -94.86 5.52
N SER A 32 58.93 -95.14 6.57
CA SER A 32 59.11 -94.53 7.88
C SER A 32 60.43 -94.96 8.52
N VAL A 33 61.13 -93.99 9.10
CA VAL A 33 62.38 -94.24 9.82
C VAL A 33 62.03 -94.73 11.23
N PRO A 34 62.57 -95.88 11.69
CA PRO A 34 62.22 -96.42 13.00
C PRO A 34 62.47 -95.41 14.13
N MET A 35 61.53 -95.31 15.07
CA MET A 35 61.57 -94.36 16.21
C MET A 35 61.54 -92.87 15.83
N SER A 36 61.06 -92.49 14.63
CA SER A 36 60.82 -91.09 14.24
C SER A 36 59.49 -90.93 13.50
N SER A 37 58.92 -89.73 13.52
CA SER A 37 57.80 -89.33 12.64
C SER A 37 58.26 -88.98 11.22
N SER A 38 59.56 -89.11 10.92
CA SER A 38 60.14 -88.84 9.60
C SER A 38 59.96 -90.03 8.67
N CYS A 39 59.59 -89.73 7.43
CA CYS A 39 59.58 -90.68 6.33
C CYS A 39 60.72 -90.39 5.35
N MET A 40 61.29 -91.44 4.78
CA MET A 40 62.33 -91.37 3.77
C MET A 40 61.67 -91.43 2.39
N VAL A 41 61.71 -90.30 1.69
CA VAL A 41 61.22 -90.16 0.33
C VAL A 41 62.39 -90.13 -0.66
N PRO A 42 62.24 -90.71 -1.87
CA PRO A 42 63.22 -90.54 -2.94
C PRO A 42 63.27 -89.07 -3.35
N ARG A 43 64.35 -88.38 -2.95
CA ARG A 43 64.53 -86.93 -3.17
C ARG A 43 64.32 -86.54 -4.63
N ASP A 44 64.90 -87.29 -5.56
CA ASP A 44 64.85 -86.97 -7.00
C ASP A 44 63.41 -87.02 -7.52
N HIS A 45 62.65 -88.05 -7.15
CA HIS A 45 61.25 -88.20 -7.57
C HIS A 45 60.32 -87.13 -6.99
N VAL A 46 60.55 -86.70 -5.73
CA VAL A 46 59.77 -85.61 -5.12
C VAL A 46 60.09 -84.26 -5.77
N LEU A 47 61.36 -84.03 -6.12
CA LEU A 47 61.75 -82.83 -6.85
C LEU A 47 61.17 -82.82 -8.27
N ASP A 48 61.18 -83.95 -8.98
CA ASP A 48 60.56 -84.09 -10.30
C ASP A 48 59.04 -83.79 -10.23
N LEU A 49 58.32 -84.34 -9.25
CA LEU A 49 56.89 -84.05 -9.05
C LEU A 49 56.62 -82.59 -8.66
N LEU A 50 57.51 -81.96 -7.89
CA LEU A 50 57.40 -80.53 -7.56
C LEU A 50 57.70 -79.63 -8.77
N ASP A 51 58.63 -80.03 -9.63
CA ASP A 51 58.94 -79.33 -10.88
C ASP A 51 57.80 -79.50 -11.88
N ASP A 52 57.23 -80.71 -12.02
CA ASP A 52 56.02 -80.98 -12.80
C ASP A 52 54.82 -80.19 -12.27
N LEU A 53 54.65 -80.08 -10.94
CA LEU A 53 53.60 -79.26 -10.32
C LEU A 53 53.81 -77.77 -10.63
N ARG A 54 55.07 -77.31 -10.61
CA ARG A 54 55.44 -75.93 -10.88
C ARG A 54 55.31 -75.57 -12.36
N GLU A 55 55.57 -76.51 -13.25
CA GLU A 55 55.44 -76.35 -14.71
C GLU A 55 53.99 -76.56 -15.18
N SER A 56 53.20 -77.35 -14.45
CA SER A 56 51.76 -77.52 -14.67
C SER A 56 50.90 -76.43 -14.04
N LEU A 57 51.45 -75.57 -13.18
CA LEU A 57 50.77 -74.35 -12.73
C LEU A 57 50.40 -73.53 -13.97
N PRO A 58 49.10 -73.41 -14.30
CA PRO A 58 48.68 -72.82 -15.56
C PRO A 58 49.11 -71.35 -15.62
N GLU A 59 49.60 -70.89 -16.78
CA GLU A 59 49.79 -69.46 -17.05
C GLU A 59 48.52 -68.65 -16.72
N ASP A 60 47.34 -69.27 -16.86
CA ASP A 60 46.04 -68.71 -16.50
C ASP A 60 45.91 -68.33 -15.00
N VAL A 61 46.56 -69.05 -14.09
CA VAL A 61 46.52 -68.77 -12.64
C VAL A 61 47.42 -67.58 -12.28
N GLN A 62 48.61 -67.50 -12.89
CA GLN A 62 49.48 -66.33 -12.73
C GLN A 62 48.85 -65.08 -13.36
N ALA A 63 48.24 -65.23 -14.54
CA ALA A 63 47.45 -64.18 -15.19
C ALA A 63 46.27 -63.73 -14.32
N ALA A 64 45.56 -64.66 -13.67
CA ALA A 64 44.49 -64.33 -12.74
C ALA A 64 44.98 -63.52 -11.53
N GLY A 65 46.15 -63.85 -10.97
CA GLY A 65 46.80 -63.08 -9.91
C GLY A 65 47.10 -61.64 -10.33
N ALA A 66 47.73 -61.46 -11.49
CA ALA A 66 48.03 -60.14 -12.06
C ALA A 66 46.76 -59.32 -12.34
N ILE A 67 45.69 -59.96 -12.81
CA ILE A 67 44.38 -59.30 -13.02
C ILE A 67 43.77 -58.84 -11.69
N VAL A 68 43.88 -59.64 -10.62
CA VAL A 68 43.38 -59.27 -9.29
C VAL A 68 44.16 -58.09 -8.73
N GLU A 69 45.49 -58.08 -8.88
CA GLU A 69 46.35 -56.97 -8.46
C GLU A 69 46.02 -55.69 -9.24
N GLN A 70 45.96 -55.77 -10.57
CA GLN A 70 45.56 -54.66 -11.42
C GLN A 70 44.15 -54.14 -11.07
N ARG A 71 43.18 -55.03 -10.81
CA ARG A 71 41.84 -54.63 -10.37
C ARG A 71 41.89 -53.90 -9.03
N THR A 72 42.70 -54.36 -8.10
CA THR A 72 42.85 -53.75 -6.78
C THR A 72 43.43 -52.34 -6.90
N GLU A 73 44.44 -52.16 -7.75
CA GLU A 73 45.02 -50.85 -8.05
C GLU A 73 44.00 -49.91 -8.70
N ILE A 74 43.25 -50.38 -9.71
CA ILE A 74 42.18 -49.60 -10.35
C ILE A 74 41.11 -49.17 -9.34
N LEU A 75 40.69 -50.07 -8.45
CA LEU A 75 39.69 -49.75 -7.43
C LEU A 75 40.20 -48.71 -6.43
N GLN A 76 41.46 -48.81 -6.00
CA GLN A 76 42.07 -47.81 -5.13
C GLN A 76 42.19 -46.44 -5.80
N GLN A 77 42.60 -46.40 -7.07
CA GLN A 77 42.66 -45.15 -7.85
C GLN A 77 41.27 -44.54 -8.03
N ALA A 78 40.28 -45.35 -8.40
CA ALA A 78 38.90 -44.88 -8.56
C ALA A 78 38.31 -44.36 -7.24
N GLN A 79 38.58 -45.03 -6.11
CA GLN A 79 38.16 -44.60 -4.78
C GLN A 79 38.80 -43.25 -4.42
N ALA A 80 40.11 -43.11 -4.60
CA ALA A 80 40.85 -41.88 -4.32
C ALA A 80 40.36 -40.72 -5.20
N GLU A 81 40.08 -40.97 -6.48
CA GLU A 81 39.54 -39.97 -7.39
C GLU A 81 38.10 -39.56 -7.00
N ALA A 82 37.25 -40.52 -6.64
CA ALA A 82 35.90 -40.25 -6.16
C ALA A 82 35.88 -39.39 -4.89
N GLU A 83 36.76 -39.69 -3.93
CA GLU A 83 36.93 -38.89 -2.70
C GLU A 83 37.42 -37.46 -3.03
N ARG A 84 38.39 -37.34 -3.94
CA ARG A 84 38.90 -36.04 -4.38
C ARG A 84 37.83 -35.20 -5.08
N LEU A 85 37.04 -35.80 -5.96
CA LEU A 85 35.95 -35.12 -6.66
C LEU A 85 34.87 -34.69 -5.67
N THR A 86 34.46 -35.58 -4.77
CA THR A 86 33.45 -35.29 -3.74
C THR A 86 33.92 -34.15 -2.83
N GLY A 87 35.18 -34.17 -2.38
CA GLY A 87 35.76 -33.12 -1.55
C GLY A 87 35.80 -31.76 -2.26
N ARG A 88 36.17 -31.76 -3.55
CA ARG A 88 36.16 -30.56 -4.39
C ARG A 88 34.75 -29.99 -4.55
N THR A 89 33.79 -30.81 -4.97
CA THR A 89 32.39 -30.39 -5.16
C THR A 89 31.78 -29.89 -3.85
N ARG A 90 32.08 -30.54 -2.72
CA ARG A 90 31.63 -30.08 -1.40
C ARG A 90 32.17 -28.70 -1.06
N THR A 91 33.47 -28.47 -1.27
CA THR A 91 34.11 -27.17 -1.02
C THR A 91 33.53 -26.09 -1.92
N GLU A 92 33.36 -26.37 -3.22
CA GLU A 92 32.74 -25.45 -4.18
C GLU A 92 31.29 -25.12 -3.77
N SER A 93 30.52 -26.12 -3.36
CA SER A 93 29.13 -25.94 -2.90
C SER A 93 29.06 -25.08 -1.63
N GLU A 94 29.94 -25.35 -0.65
CA GLU A 94 30.02 -24.55 0.58
C GLU A 94 30.38 -23.08 0.26
N GLN A 95 31.33 -22.85 -0.64
CA GLN A 95 31.69 -21.51 -1.10
C GLN A 95 30.53 -20.80 -1.80
N LEU A 96 29.82 -21.49 -2.70
CA LEU A 96 28.65 -20.95 -3.39
C LEU A 96 27.54 -20.55 -2.40
N VAL A 97 27.27 -21.38 -1.38
CA VAL A 97 26.29 -21.06 -0.34
C VAL A 97 26.70 -19.83 0.46
N VAL A 98 27.98 -19.71 0.81
CA VAL A 98 28.51 -18.53 1.52
C VAL A 98 28.37 -17.27 0.66
N GLN A 99 28.76 -17.34 -0.62
CA GLN A 99 28.63 -16.22 -1.56
C GLN A 99 27.17 -15.81 -1.76
N ALA A 100 26.28 -16.77 -2.00
CA ALA A 100 24.85 -16.50 -2.19
C ALA A 100 24.22 -15.87 -0.93
N ARG A 101 24.59 -16.33 0.27
CA ARG A 101 24.13 -15.73 1.53
C ARG A 101 24.62 -14.30 1.68
N ARG A 102 25.89 -14.03 1.40
CA ARG A 102 26.45 -12.67 1.45
C ARG A 102 25.75 -11.74 0.47
N GLN A 103 25.59 -12.16 -0.78
CA GLN A 103 24.89 -11.37 -1.80
C GLN A 103 23.44 -11.09 -1.39
N ARG A 104 22.73 -12.10 -0.87
CA ARG A 104 21.38 -11.93 -0.33
C ARG A 104 21.36 -10.88 0.79
N ASP A 105 22.28 -10.95 1.74
CA ASP A 105 22.32 -10.04 2.87
C ASP A 105 22.65 -8.60 2.44
N GLU A 106 23.51 -8.43 1.44
CA GLU A 106 23.79 -7.14 0.81
C GLU A 106 22.53 -6.56 0.12
N ILE A 107 21.81 -7.36 -0.69
CA ILE A 107 20.57 -6.94 -1.36
C ILE A 107 19.47 -6.62 -0.34
N LEU A 108 19.30 -7.45 0.68
CA LEU A 108 18.32 -7.19 1.74
C LEU A 108 18.69 -5.93 2.53
N GLY A 109 19.98 -5.69 2.74
CA GLY A 109 20.47 -4.47 3.39
C GLY A 109 20.17 -3.21 2.59
N THR A 110 20.42 -3.22 1.28
CA THR A 110 20.11 -2.08 0.40
C THR A 110 18.60 -1.87 0.29
N ALA A 111 17.82 -2.93 0.07
CA ALA A 111 16.37 -2.85 -0.04
C ALA A 111 15.72 -2.33 1.24
N ARG A 112 16.21 -2.75 2.43
CA ARG A 112 15.73 -2.22 3.71
C ARG A 112 16.02 -0.72 3.86
N ARG A 113 17.23 -0.28 3.55
CA ARG A 113 17.58 1.15 3.59
C ARG A 113 16.71 1.97 2.65
N GLN A 114 16.55 1.52 1.41
CA GLN A 114 15.69 2.19 0.42
C GLN A 114 14.23 2.26 0.89
N ARG A 115 13.70 1.16 1.47
CA ARG A 115 12.36 1.16 2.06
C ARG A 115 12.25 2.18 3.19
N ASP A 116 13.21 2.20 4.10
CA ASP A 116 13.16 3.07 5.27
C ASP A 116 13.28 4.56 4.85
N GLU A 117 14.11 4.86 3.84
CA GLU A 117 14.18 6.19 3.21
C GLU A 117 12.86 6.60 2.54
N LEU A 118 12.22 5.70 1.78
CA LEU A 118 10.93 5.96 1.15
C LEU A 118 9.81 6.19 2.17
N LEU A 119 9.80 5.41 3.27
CA LEU A 119 8.83 5.60 4.34
C LEU A 119 9.03 6.94 5.05
N ALA A 120 10.29 7.33 5.32
CA ALA A 120 10.58 8.62 5.93
C ALA A 120 10.18 9.80 5.02
N ALA A 121 10.47 9.70 3.71
CA ALA A 121 10.05 10.71 2.74
C ALA A 121 8.51 10.81 2.66
N ALA A 122 7.82 9.68 2.53
CA ALA A 122 6.36 9.67 2.47
C ALA A 122 5.70 10.20 3.76
N GLN A 123 6.30 9.96 4.92
CA GLN A 123 5.85 10.53 6.19
C GLN A 123 6.01 12.05 6.22
N ALA A 124 7.18 12.56 5.81
CA ALA A 124 7.42 14.00 5.74
C ALA A 124 6.47 14.70 4.75
N ASP A 125 6.24 14.10 3.58
CA ASP A 125 5.30 14.61 2.58
C ASP A 125 3.86 14.65 3.13
N ALA A 126 3.43 13.60 3.82
CA ALA A 126 2.10 13.55 4.43
C ALA A 126 1.93 14.60 5.53
N GLU A 127 2.94 14.79 6.38
CA GLU A 127 2.94 15.84 7.41
C GLU A 127 2.87 17.23 6.78
N GLN A 128 3.61 17.48 5.70
CA GLN A 128 3.56 18.74 4.97
C GLN A 128 2.18 19.00 4.37
N ILE A 129 1.56 18.01 3.71
CA ILE A 129 0.21 18.16 3.14
C ILE A 129 -0.82 18.48 4.23
N LEU A 130 -0.71 17.83 5.40
CA LEU A 130 -1.62 18.11 6.52
C LEU A 130 -1.44 19.54 7.04
N LEU A 131 -0.20 20.00 7.22
CA LEU A 131 0.09 21.36 7.65
C LEU A 131 -0.45 22.41 6.66
N GLU A 132 -0.26 22.17 5.36
CA GLU A 132 -0.77 23.05 4.30
C GLU A 132 -2.32 23.07 4.29
N ALA A 133 -2.96 21.90 4.39
CA ALA A 133 -4.41 21.79 4.41
C ALA A 133 -5.03 22.43 5.66
N GLU A 134 -4.39 22.30 6.83
CA GLU A 134 -4.82 22.96 8.07
C GLU A 134 -4.73 24.49 7.94
N ALA A 135 -3.61 25.00 7.41
CA ALA A 135 -3.44 26.43 7.18
C ALA A 135 -4.46 26.99 6.17
N GLU A 136 -4.75 26.26 5.09
CA GLU A 136 -5.78 26.63 4.12
C GLU A 136 -7.18 26.62 4.73
N ALA A 137 -7.52 25.59 5.51
CA ALA A 137 -8.80 25.51 6.19
C ALA A 137 -9.00 26.67 7.19
N GLU A 138 -7.96 27.04 7.95
CA GLU A 138 -7.99 28.19 8.84
C GLU A 138 -8.20 29.50 8.08
N ALA A 139 -7.49 29.69 6.96
CA ALA A 139 -7.63 30.87 6.12
C ALA A 139 -9.05 31.01 5.56
N LEU A 140 -9.63 29.93 5.04
CA LEU A 140 -11.00 29.90 4.52
C LEU A 140 -12.03 30.20 5.61
N LEU A 141 -11.86 29.63 6.81
CA LEU A 141 -12.75 29.92 7.94
C LEU A 141 -12.65 31.38 8.39
N ALA A 142 -11.44 31.93 8.43
CA ALA A 142 -11.22 33.34 8.77
C ALA A 142 -11.86 34.28 7.74
N GLU A 143 -11.71 33.97 6.45
CA GLU A 143 -12.35 34.71 5.37
C GLU A 143 -13.88 34.61 5.45
N GLY A 144 -14.41 33.41 5.64
CA GLY A 144 -15.85 33.17 5.78
C GLY A 144 -16.46 33.95 6.94
N ARG A 145 -15.78 33.99 8.10
CA ARG A 145 -16.21 34.82 9.25
C ARG A 145 -16.21 36.31 8.91
N ARG A 146 -15.15 36.80 8.26
CA ARG A 146 -15.07 38.21 7.84
C ARG A 146 -16.21 38.58 6.90
N LEU A 147 -16.52 37.73 5.93
CA LEU A 147 -17.63 37.93 4.99
C LEU A 147 -18.99 37.90 5.71
N GLN A 148 -19.17 36.96 6.63
CA GLN A 148 -20.38 36.89 7.45
C GLN A 148 -20.60 38.16 8.27
N ASP A 149 -19.55 38.65 8.95
CA ASP A 149 -19.63 39.88 9.75
C ASP A 149 -19.98 41.09 8.88
N GLN A 150 -19.39 41.18 7.68
CA GLN A 150 -19.71 42.23 6.70
C GLN A 150 -21.18 42.17 6.26
N MET A 151 -21.67 40.98 5.87
CA MET A 151 -23.07 40.82 5.46
C MET A 151 -24.05 41.17 6.58
N ILE A 152 -23.75 40.81 7.83
CA ILE A 152 -24.58 41.17 8.99
C ILE A 152 -24.60 42.68 9.18
N ALA A 153 -23.44 43.34 9.13
CA ALA A 153 -23.35 44.80 9.29
C ALA A 153 -24.09 45.55 8.17
N GLU A 154 -23.95 45.11 6.92
CA GLU A 154 -24.68 45.66 5.78
C GLU A 154 -26.19 45.44 5.92
N ALA A 155 -26.61 44.23 6.29
CA ALA A 155 -28.02 43.91 6.50
C ALA A 155 -28.65 44.73 7.64
N GLN A 156 -27.92 44.96 8.73
CA GLN A 156 -28.36 45.80 9.84
C GLN A 156 -28.50 47.27 9.41
N THR A 157 -27.51 47.80 8.70
CA THR A 157 -27.54 49.18 8.18
C THR A 157 -28.75 49.39 7.26
N GLU A 158 -28.99 48.44 6.34
CA GLU A 158 -30.12 48.51 5.44
C GLU A 158 -31.46 48.34 6.17
N HIS A 159 -31.51 47.47 7.17
CA HIS A 159 -32.69 47.29 8.01
C HIS A 159 -33.06 48.58 8.76
N GLU A 160 -32.08 49.25 9.36
CA GLU A 160 -32.27 50.55 10.03
C GLU A 160 -32.76 51.63 9.05
N ARG A 161 -32.20 51.65 7.83
CA ARG A 161 -32.65 52.55 6.77
C ARG A 161 -34.13 52.33 6.43
N LEU A 162 -34.54 51.07 6.21
CA LEU A 162 -35.92 50.72 5.88
C LEU A 162 -36.91 51.03 7.00
N ILE A 163 -36.52 50.82 8.27
CA ILE A 163 -37.34 51.21 9.43
C ILE A 163 -37.55 52.73 9.42
N THR A 164 -36.47 53.49 9.28
CA THR A 164 -36.52 54.96 9.29
C THR A 164 -37.39 55.50 8.15
N GLU A 165 -37.24 54.96 6.94
CA GLU A 165 -38.06 55.35 5.79
C GLU A 165 -39.54 55.04 6.02
N THR A 166 -39.83 53.88 6.61
CA THR A 166 -41.21 53.50 6.95
C THR A 166 -41.81 54.43 8.01
N GLU A 167 -41.04 54.80 9.03
CA GLU A 167 -41.49 55.71 10.09
C GLU A 167 -41.74 57.13 9.57
N VAL A 168 -40.82 57.67 8.75
CA VAL A 168 -41.00 58.99 8.11
C VAL A 168 -42.24 58.97 7.21
N TYR A 169 -42.44 57.91 6.42
CA TYR A 169 -43.62 57.77 5.58
C TYR A 169 -44.90 57.78 6.41
N ARG A 170 -44.97 56.99 7.49
CA ARG A 170 -46.15 56.96 8.39
C ARG A 170 -46.41 58.32 9.02
N SER A 171 -45.38 58.97 9.58
CA SER A 171 -45.53 60.29 10.19
C SER A 171 -45.95 61.36 9.19
N ALA A 172 -45.46 61.30 7.95
CA ALA A 172 -45.87 62.20 6.87
C ALA A 172 -47.35 62.01 6.50
N VAL A 173 -47.82 60.76 6.43
CA VAL A 173 -49.24 60.44 6.18
C VAL A 173 -50.11 60.97 7.33
N ASP A 174 -49.76 60.67 8.58
CA ASP A 174 -50.52 61.14 9.76
C ASP A 174 -50.60 62.67 9.80
N ARG A 175 -49.49 63.37 9.49
CA ARG A 175 -49.47 64.84 9.45
C ARG A 175 -50.29 65.41 8.30
N ALA A 176 -50.29 64.75 7.15
CA ALA A 176 -51.11 65.15 6.00
C ALA A 176 -52.62 65.03 6.34
N ASP A 177 -53.02 63.93 6.98
CA ASP A 177 -54.40 63.71 7.43
C ASP A 177 -54.83 64.77 8.46
N GLU A 178 -53.95 65.08 9.43
CA GLU A 178 -54.21 66.12 10.44
C GLU A 178 -54.36 67.51 9.79
N LEU A 179 -53.45 67.89 8.88
CA LEU A 179 -53.51 69.18 8.18
C LEU A 179 -54.76 69.27 7.29
N GLY A 180 -55.16 68.16 6.66
CA GLY A 180 -56.40 68.05 5.91
C GLY A 180 -57.60 68.30 6.81
N ALA A 181 -57.68 67.63 7.97
CA ALA A 181 -58.74 67.82 8.94
C ALA A 181 -58.81 69.26 9.48
N GLN A 182 -57.66 69.87 9.79
CA GLN A 182 -57.55 71.27 10.22
C GLN A 182 -58.05 72.22 9.13
N SER A 183 -57.61 72.04 7.88
CA SER A 183 -58.02 72.87 6.75
C SER A 183 -59.52 72.78 6.48
N HIS A 184 -60.11 71.58 6.60
CA HIS A 184 -61.55 71.39 6.51
C HIS A 184 -62.31 72.08 7.63
N ALA A 185 -61.82 71.98 8.88
CA ALA A 185 -62.42 72.66 10.03
C ALA A 185 -62.34 74.19 9.90
N ASP A 186 -61.20 74.73 9.49
CA ASP A 186 -61.00 76.17 9.28
C ASP A 186 -61.86 76.69 8.13
N ALA A 187 -61.98 75.95 7.03
CA ALA A 187 -62.87 76.32 5.92
C ALA A 187 -64.34 76.30 6.35
N ALA A 188 -64.75 75.32 7.16
CA ALA A 188 -66.10 75.27 7.72
C ALA A 188 -66.36 76.46 8.67
N ARG A 189 -65.38 76.80 9.53
CA ARG A 189 -65.44 77.97 10.42
C ARG A 189 -65.54 79.28 9.63
N MET A 190 -64.68 79.47 8.63
CA MET A 190 -64.70 80.68 7.79
C MET A 190 -66.02 80.83 7.04
N ARG A 191 -66.61 79.75 6.53
CA ARG A 191 -67.95 79.78 5.94
C ARG A 191 -69.00 80.23 6.94
N ALA A 192 -69.01 79.64 8.14
CA ALA A 192 -69.95 80.02 9.19
C ALA A 192 -69.80 81.51 9.60
N GLU A 193 -68.57 82.00 9.76
CA GLU A 193 -68.28 83.41 10.06
C GLU A 193 -68.76 84.35 8.93
N VAL A 194 -68.54 83.98 7.67
CA VAL A 194 -69.03 84.75 6.51
C VAL A 194 -70.55 84.75 6.46
N ASP A 195 -71.19 83.60 6.67
CA ASP A 195 -72.64 83.46 6.68
C ASP A 195 -73.26 84.34 7.79
N GLU A 196 -72.70 84.32 9.00
CA GLU A 196 -73.11 85.17 10.13
C GLU A 196 -72.91 86.66 9.84
N TYR A 197 -71.77 87.03 9.24
CA TYR A 197 -71.49 88.41 8.86
C TYR A 197 -72.47 88.92 7.80
N VAL A 198 -72.75 88.10 6.77
CA VAL A 198 -73.73 88.43 5.71
C VAL A 198 -75.11 88.60 6.31
N ASP A 199 -75.56 87.68 7.18
CA ASP A 199 -76.87 87.77 7.85
C ASP A 199 -76.98 89.05 8.68
N THR A 200 -75.95 89.36 9.48
CA THR A 200 -75.88 90.58 10.28
C THR A 200 -75.96 91.84 9.41
N ARG A 201 -75.18 91.92 8.32
CA ARG A 201 -75.20 93.08 7.41
C ARG A 201 -76.52 93.21 6.66
N LEU A 202 -77.15 92.11 6.26
CA LEU A 202 -78.46 92.12 5.62
C LEU A 202 -79.54 92.59 6.60
N ALA A 203 -79.48 92.18 7.87
CA ALA A 203 -80.38 92.66 8.91
C ALA A 203 -80.20 94.18 9.15
N GLU A 204 -78.97 94.67 9.30
CA GLU A 204 -78.67 96.10 9.41
C GLU A 204 -79.17 96.90 8.20
N PHE A 205 -78.95 96.38 6.99
CA PHE A 205 -79.43 97.01 5.76
C PHE A 205 -80.96 97.03 5.70
N GLY A 206 -81.62 95.92 6.07
CA GLY A 206 -83.08 95.81 6.18
C GLY A 206 -83.66 96.87 7.13
N THR A 207 -83.12 97.00 8.34
CA THR A 207 -83.56 98.03 9.30
C THR A 207 -83.36 99.46 8.77
N THR A 208 -82.29 99.68 7.99
CA THR A 208 -82.01 100.98 7.36
C THR A 208 -83.03 101.29 6.27
N LEU A 209 -83.33 100.33 5.38
CA LEU A 209 -84.36 100.48 4.36
C LEU A 209 -85.75 100.71 4.96
N GLU A 210 -86.13 100.01 6.02
CA GLU A 210 -87.39 100.25 6.73
C GLU A 210 -87.48 101.67 7.30
N ARG A 211 -86.37 102.22 7.81
CA ARG A 211 -86.31 103.59 8.29
C ARG A 211 -86.47 104.59 7.13
N MET A 212 -85.81 104.35 6.00
CA MET A 212 -85.97 105.17 4.79
C MET A 212 -87.41 105.10 4.26
N LEU A 213 -88.00 103.91 4.17
CA LEU A 213 -89.38 103.72 3.70
C LEU A 213 -90.36 104.49 4.60
N ARG A 214 -90.23 104.36 5.94
CA ARG A 214 -91.02 105.14 6.90
C ARG A 214 -90.85 106.65 6.70
N SER A 215 -89.63 107.11 6.41
CA SER A 215 -89.37 108.53 6.12
C SER A 215 -90.04 108.99 4.83
N VAL A 216 -90.02 108.17 3.77
CA VAL A 216 -90.68 108.46 2.49
C VAL A 216 -92.20 108.44 2.65
N GLU A 217 -92.76 107.47 3.37
CA GLU A 217 -94.19 107.42 3.66
C GLU A 217 -94.64 108.64 4.47
N LYS A 218 -93.85 109.05 5.46
CA LYS A 218 -94.10 110.27 6.23
C LYS A 218 -94.08 111.51 5.32
N ALA A 219 -93.08 111.66 4.45
CA ALA A 219 -93.03 112.75 3.47
C ALA A 219 -94.22 112.72 2.50
N ARG A 220 -94.68 111.53 2.08
CA ARG A 220 -95.86 111.36 1.23
C ARG A 220 -97.15 111.72 1.97
N THR A 221 -97.28 111.42 3.27
CA THR A 221 -98.42 111.86 4.08
C THR A 221 -98.42 113.38 4.27
N THR A 222 -97.26 114.01 4.48
CA THR A 222 -97.14 115.47 4.57
C THR A 222 -97.48 116.20 3.26
N LEU A 223 -97.24 115.56 2.09
CA LEU A 223 -97.68 116.07 0.79
C LEU A 223 -99.17 115.79 0.45
N ARG A 224 -99.87 115.01 1.28
CA ARG A 224 -101.30 114.67 1.12
C ARG A 224 -102.22 115.43 2.09
N GLU A 225 -101.67 116.25 2.98
CA GLU A 225 -102.45 117.25 3.73
C GLU A 225 -102.55 118.52 2.86
N PRO A 226 -103.77 119.04 2.60
CA PRO A 226 -104.00 120.19 1.72
C PRO A 226 -103.47 121.52 2.27
#